data_AF-A0A256WKW6-F1
#
_entry.id   AF-A0A256WKW6-F1
#
_cell.length_a   1.000
_cell.length_b   1.000
_cell.length_c   1.000
_cell.angle_alpha   90.00
_cell.angle_beta   90.00
_cell.angle_gamma   90.00
#
_symmetry.space_group_name_H-M   'P 1'
#
loop_
_entity.id
_entity.type
_entity.pdbx_description
1 polymer ?
#
loop_
_entity_poly.entity_id
_entity_poly.type
_entity_poly.pdbx_seq_one_letter_code
_entity_poly.pdbx_strand_id
1 'polypeptide(L)'
;MIKNLIYSLVSGLLLGLTWPEITNFPALIFVAFVPVFFLAKNHKNSPWQALFLWTFLSFFIWHLIAVYWMVYSSYLAAITAWIINSFLMAMVFTSAFYSHKLLKRIPFILFLIAYWLGFEIFHLFWDLKWPWMTLGHVFANKTHWIQWYEYTGVYGGSIWVLLINYLIFKSLNKQEKPFYRILIFSFTAILLLLPIWWAHNLLNKTSVGSKSLNISVLQPNIDTYTEKFNGLSDLQQSEKIIQLLENTPSNSDLILLPETVINTNFDFGEKLPFSYILQFFENYIQQNGGADWWKDTPGYRQHFAYARVRAIENRRPIARSANTGISGFIDAYGNILEQSQYKTETLLTTTICYGYPLTFFSKKEPIIRYLLASMAILLGLMSIIKSLWDNKKSRKWSKK
;
A
#
# COMPACT_ATOMS: atom_id res chain seq x y z
N MET A 1 -7.12 26.10 -19.09
CA MET A 1 -6.34 24.93 -19.54
C MET A 1 -5.00 24.85 -18.82
N ILE A 2 -4.09 25.81 -18.98
CA ILE A 2 -2.73 25.81 -18.35
C ILE A 2 -2.76 25.57 -16.83
N LYS A 3 -3.61 26.27 -16.08
CA LYS A 3 -3.72 26.07 -14.62
C LYS A 3 -4.08 24.63 -14.22
N ASN A 4 -4.97 23.99 -14.98
CA ASN A 4 -5.37 22.61 -14.69
C ASN A 4 -4.24 21.63 -15.01
N LEU A 5 -3.53 21.86 -16.12
CA LEU A 5 -2.34 21.09 -16.46
C LEU A 5 -1.30 21.19 -15.35
N ILE A 6 -1.00 22.39 -14.85
CA ILE A 6 -0.07 22.59 -13.73
C ILE A 6 -0.51 21.80 -12.50
N TYR A 7 -1.78 21.89 -12.09
CA TYR A 7 -2.25 21.13 -10.95
C TYR A 7 -2.14 19.61 -11.14
N SER A 8 -2.44 19.10 -12.33
CA SER A 8 -2.30 17.68 -12.62
C SER A 8 -0.85 17.22 -12.58
N LEU A 9 0.05 17.96 -13.22
CA LEU A 9 1.48 17.67 -13.23
C LEU A 9 2.08 17.71 -11.82
N VAL A 10 1.81 18.78 -11.07
CA VAL A 10 2.35 18.95 -9.71
C VAL A 10 1.83 17.87 -8.78
N SER A 11 0.53 17.54 -8.82
CA SER A 11 -0.02 16.47 -7.99
C SER A 11 0.58 15.11 -8.37
N GLY A 12 0.66 14.79 -9.66
CA GLY A 12 1.25 13.53 -10.12
C GLY A 12 2.71 13.38 -9.73
N LEU A 13 3.51 14.45 -9.85
CA LEU A 13 4.91 14.47 -9.42
C LEU A 13 5.03 14.29 -7.90
N LEU A 14 4.28 15.06 -7.12
CA LEU A 14 4.33 14.97 -5.65
C LEU A 14 3.88 13.59 -5.16
N LEU A 15 2.82 13.03 -5.74
CA LEU A 15 2.38 11.67 -5.44
C LEU A 15 3.50 10.69 -5.81
N GLY A 16 3.97 10.68 -7.05
CA GLY A 16 5.07 9.82 -7.51
C GLY A 16 6.30 9.78 -6.60
N LEU A 17 6.78 10.96 -6.21
CA LEU A 17 8.02 11.09 -5.44
C LEU A 17 7.89 10.61 -3.98
N THR A 18 6.68 10.53 -3.42
CA THR A 18 6.49 10.17 -2.00
C THR A 18 6.68 8.70 -1.68
N TRP A 19 6.69 7.81 -2.69
CA TRP A 19 6.74 6.37 -2.46
C TRP A 19 8.06 5.96 -1.81
N PRO A 20 8.04 4.90 -0.97
CA PRO A 20 9.26 4.33 -0.44
C PRO A 20 10.22 4.02 -1.60
N GLU A 21 11.51 4.23 -1.37
CA GLU A 21 12.57 3.86 -2.33
C GLU A 21 12.59 4.70 -3.63
N ILE A 22 11.75 5.74 -3.72
CA ILE A 22 11.85 6.79 -4.75
C ILE A 22 12.64 7.98 -4.21
N THR A 23 12.09 8.73 -3.25
CA THR A 23 12.83 9.81 -2.55
C THR A 23 12.98 9.57 -1.05
N ASN A 24 12.26 8.59 -0.49
CA ASN A 24 12.19 8.31 0.94
C ASN A 24 11.76 9.52 1.81
N PHE A 25 11.01 10.46 1.22
CA PHE A 25 10.49 11.64 1.90
C PHE A 25 8.94 11.64 1.94
N PRO A 26 8.33 10.80 2.81
CA PRO A 26 6.88 10.61 2.82
C PRO A 26 6.10 11.85 3.23
N ALA A 27 6.70 12.86 3.87
CA ALA A 27 6.02 14.09 4.27
C ALA A 27 5.37 14.85 3.09
N LEU A 28 5.89 14.71 1.87
CA LEU A 28 5.31 15.31 0.67
C LEU A 28 3.87 14.81 0.40
N ILE A 29 3.50 13.64 0.91
CA ILE A 29 2.18 13.04 0.64
C ILE A 29 1.06 13.93 1.19
N PHE A 30 1.33 14.69 2.25
CA PHE A 30 0.37 15.55 2.91
C PHE A 30 -0.01 16.80 2.10
N VAL A 31 0.74 17.12 1.05
CA VAL A 31 0.42 18.21 0.11
C VAL A 31 0.15 17.70 -1.31
N ALA A 32 0.34 16.41 -1.58
CA ALA A 32 0.32 15.83 -2.91
C ALA A 32 -1.08 15.83 -3.58
N PHE A 33 -2.17 15.70 -2.82
CA PHE A 33 -3.55 15.78 -3.32
C PHE A 33 -4.10 17.22 -3.36
N VAL A 34 -3.45 18.20 -2.71
CA VAL A 34 -3.91 19.60 -2.67
C VAL A 34 -4.20 20.17 -4.07
N PRO A 35 -3.34 20.01 -5.09
CA PRO A 35 -3.62 20.52 -6.44
C PRO A 35 -4.84 19.84 -7.08
N VAL A 36 -5.03 18.54 -6.83
CA VAL A 36 -6.21 17.79 -7.33
C VAL A 36 -7.51 18.27 -6.68
N PHE A 37 -7.48 18.72 -5.43
CA PHE A 37 -8.64 19.41 -4.84
C PHE A 37 -8.94 20.76 -5.51
N PHE A 38 -7.93 21.51 -5.95
CA PHE A 38 -8.14 22.70 -6.78
C PHE A 38 -8.69 22.36 -8.18
N LEU A 39 -8.32 21.21 -8.77
CA LEU A 39 -8.96 20.72 -10.00
C LEU A 39 -10.46 20.48 -9.78
N ALA A 40 -10.84 19.80 -8.70
CA ALA A 40 -12.24 19.57 -8.36
C ALA A 40 -13.01 20.89 -8.21
N LYS A 41 -12.42 21.87 -7.52
CA LYS A 41 -12.99 23.21 -7.37
C LYS A 41 -13.21 23.90 -8.72
N ASN A 42 -12.22 23.87 -9.61
CA ASN A 42 -12.30 24.50 -10.93
C ASN A 42 -13.36 23.86 -11.84
N HIS A 43 -13.67 22.58 -11.62
CA HIS A 43 -14.63 21.82 -12.44
C HIS A 43 -16.01 21.67 -11.79
N LYS A 44 -16.35 22.52 -10.80
CA LYS A 44 -17.66 22.51 -10.13
C LYS A 44 -18.84 22.55 -11.10
N ASN A 45 -18.73 23.30 -12.18
CA ASN A 45 -19.78 23.47 -13.20
C ASN A 45 -19.47 22.74 -14.51
N SER A 46 -18.41 21.94 -14.57
CA SER A 46 -17.99 21.21 -15.76
C SER A 46 -18.62 19.81 -15.84
N PRO A 47 -18.66 19.19 -17.02
CA PRO A 47 -18.99 17.77 -17.15
C PRO A 47 -17.99 16.90 -16.36
N TRP A 48 -18.45 15.75 -15.88
CA TRP A 48 -17.61 14.87 -15.04
C TRP A 48 -16.37 14.37 -15.77
N GLN A 49 -16.46 14.17 -17.09
CA GLN A 49 -15.34 13.75 -17.95
C GLN A 49 -14.17 14.71 -17.88
N ALA A 50 -14.42 16.02 -17.74
CA ALA A 50 -13.36 17.01 -17.64
C ALA A 50 -12.53 16.80 -16.37
N LEU A 51 -13.19 16.65 -15.21
CA LEU A 51 -12.50 16.36 -13.95
C LEU A 51 -11.79 15.00 -14.00
N PHE A 52 -12.45 14.00 -14.58
CA PHE A 52 -11.90 12.67 -14.75
C PHE A 52 -10.58 12.69 -15.53
N LEU A 53 -10.52 13.36 -16.68
CA LEU A 53 -9.31 13.39 -17.51
C LEU A 53 -8.12 14.08 -16.79
N TRP A 54 -8.37 15.18 -16.07
CA TRP A 54 -7.30 15.86 -15.32
C TRP A 54 -6.82 15.06 -14.10
N THR A 55 -7.73 14.36 -13.43
CA THR A 55 -7.36 13.48 -12.30
C THR A 55 -6.65 12.22 -12.78
N PHE A 56 -7.10 11.63 -13.88
CA PHE A 56 -6.43 10.53 -14.57
C PHE A 56 -4.99 10.90 -14.93
N LEU A 57 -4.75 12.07 -15.53
CA LEU A 57 -3.39 12.53 -15.84
C LEU A 57 -2.50 12.58 -14.59
N SER A 58 -3.03 13.09 -13.47
CA SER A 58 -2.29 13.18 -12.20
C SER A 58 -1.91 11.79 -11.69
N PHE A 59 -2.88 10.88 -11.62
CA PHE A 59 -2.66 9.54 -11.10
C PHE A 59 -1.84 8.67 -12.06
N PHE A 60 -1.92 8.91 -13.37
CA PHE A 60 -1.07 8.24 -14.34
C PHE A 60 0.40 8.63 -14.16
N ILE A 61 0.70 9.92 -14.00
CA ILE A 61 2.07 10.38 -13.69
C ILE A 61 2.57 9.79 -12.36
N TRP A 62 1.71 9.72 -11.36
CA TRP A 62 2.03 9.07 -10.09
C TRP A 62 2.48 7.62 -10.29
N HIS A 63 1.73 6.82 -11.07
CA HIS A 63 2.12 5.42 -11.35
C HIS A 63 3.40 5.32 -12.17
N LEU A 64 3.57 6.18 -13.18
CA LEU A 64 4.79 6.23 -13.99
C LEU A 64 6.05 6.47 -13.17
N ILE A 65 5.95 7.12 -12.01
CA ILE A 65 7.10 7.41 -11.13
C ILE A 65 7.21 6.37 -10.02
N ALA A 66 6.13 6.08 -9.31
CA ALA A 66 6.18 5.25 -8.12
C ALA A 66 6.45 3.76 -8.42
N VAL A 67 6.03 3.29 -9.60
CA VAL A 67 6.10 1.89 -10.00
C VAL A 67 6.62 1.69 -11.43
N TYR A 68 7.50 2.59 -11.89
CA TYR A 68 8.15 2.48 -13.20
C TYR A 68 8.84 1.12 -13.39
N TRP A 69 9.36 0.56 -12.30
CA TRP A 69 10.12 -0.69 -12.28
C TRP A 69 9.33 -1.92 -12.74
N MET A 70 8.00 -1.84 -12.80
CA MET A 70 7.17 -2.94 -13.32
C MET A 70 7.52 -3.33 -14.76
N VAL A 71 8.05 -2.40 -15.56
CA VAL A 71 8.43 -2.67 -16.96
C VAL A 71 9.49 -3.77 -17.09
N TYR A 72 10.30 -3.99 -16.05
CA TYR A 72 11.35 -5.01 -16.07
C TYR A 72 10.79 -6.43 -15.96
N SER A 73 9.57 -6.58 -15.44
CA SER A 73 8.86 -7.85 -15.40
C SER A 73 8.12 -8.10 -16.72
N SER A 74 7.30 -7.13 -17.17
CA SER A 74 6.62 -7.18 -18.46
C SER A 74 6.11 -5.80 -18.87
N TYR A 75 6.48 -5.35 -20.07
CA TYR A 75 6.04 -4.05 -20.60
C TYR A 75 4.52 -3.95 -20.71
N LEU A 76 3.88 -4.98 -21.27
CA LEU A 76 2.42 -4.98 -21.47
C LEU A 76 1.69 -4.97 -20.13
N ALA A 77 2.10 -5.84 -19.19
CA ALA A 77 1.49 -5.90 -17.87
C ALA A 77 1.67 -4.59 -17.10
N ALA A 78 2.85 -3.97 -17.17
CA ALA A 78 3.14 -2.69 -16.52
C ALA A 78 2.25 -1.57 -17.06
N ILE A 79 2.22 -1.37 -18.39
CA ILE A 79 1.42 -0.31 -19.02
C ILE A 79 -0.07 -0.50 -18.71
N THR A 80 -0.57 -1.74 -18.81
CA THR A 80 -1.96 -2.05 -18.50
C THR A 80 -2.28 -1.79 -17.03
N ALA A 81 -1.41 -2.18 -16.09
CA ALA A 81 -1.61 -1.93 -14.67
C ALA A 81 -1.62 -0.43 -14.34
N TRP A 82 -0.72 0.36 -14.95
CA TRP A 82 -0.66 1.81 -14.74
C TRP A 82 -1.93 2.51 -15.25
N ILE A 83 -2.41 2.15 -16.45
CA ILE A 83 -3.62 2.73 -17.03
C ILE A 83 -4.84 2.35 -16.20
N ILE A 84 -5.03 1.06 -15.90
CA ILE A 84 -6.20 0.56 -15.17
C ILE A 84 -6.26 1.16 -13.77
N ASN A 85 -5.15 1.15 -13.00
CA ASN A 85 -5.17 1.72 -11.65
C ASN A 85 -5.42 3.22 -11.65
N SER A 86 -4.77 3.96 -12.54
CA SER A 86 -4.98 5.40 -12.67
C SER A 86 -6.43 5.72 -13.06
N PHE A 87 -7.02 4.92 -13.94
CA PHE A 87 -8.43 5.02 -14.32
C PHE A 87 -9.34 4.80 -13.12
N LEU A 88 -9.15 3.71 -12.36
CA LEU A 88 -9.99 3.39 -11.21
C LEU A 88 -9.89 4.45 -10.12
N MET A 89 -8.68 4.91 -9.78
CA MET A 89 -8.49 5.98 -8.79
C MET A 89 -9.11 7.30 -9.25
N ALA A 90 -9.00 7.65 -10.54
CA ALA A 90 -9.62 8.85 -11.10
C ALA A 90 -11.15 8.74 -11.07
N MET A 91 -11.69 7.55 -11.33
CA MET A 91 -13.13 7.25 -11.18
C MET A 91 -13.59 7.39 -9.74
N VAL A 92 -12.84 6.86 -8.76
CA VAL A 92 -13.13 7.00 -7.33
C VAL A 92 -13.22 8.48 -6.94
N PHE A 93 -12.20 9.26 -7.29
CA PHE A 93 -12.15 10.69 -6.95
C PHE A 93 -13.29 11.46 -7.61
N THR A 94 -13.52 11.23 -8.91
CA THR A 94 -14.58 11.91 -9.68
C THR A 94 -15.97 11.52 -9.19
N SER A 95 -16.18 10.24 -8.86
CA SER A 95 -17.44 9.73 -8.31
C SER A 95 -17.74 10.33 -6.95
N ALA A 96 -16.73 10.45 -6.08
CA ALA A 96 -16.88 11.11 -4.79
C ALA A 96 -17.27 12.58 -4.95
N PHE A 97 -16.66 13.28 -5.92
CA PHE A 97 -16.98 14.68 -6.20
C PHE A 97 -18.41 14.85 -6.71
N TYR A 98 -18.85 13.99 -7.63
CA TYR A 98 -20.20 14.04 -8.17
C TYR A 98 -21.26 13.65 -7.12
N SER A 99 -20.96 12.65 -6.29
CA SER A 99 -21.80 12.25 -5.16
C SER A 99 -22.02 13.41 -4.18
N HIS A 100 -20.97 14.17 -3.88
CA HIS A 100 -21.08 15.40 -3.10
C HIS A 100 -21.97 16.46 -3.77
N LYS A 101 -21.89 16.63 -5.10
CA LYS A 101 -22.76 17.56 -5.83
C LYS A 101 -24.24 17.19 -5.72
N LEU A 102 -24.55 15.89 -5.72
CA LEU A 102 -25.92 15.36 -5.55
C LEU A 102 -26.41 15.48 -4.10
N LEU A 103 -25.55 15.12 -3.15
CA LEU A 103 -25.85 15.04 -1.72
C LEU A 103 -25.08 16.12 -0.94
N LYS A 104 -25.35 17.38 -1.24
CA LYS A 104 -24.59 18.56 -0.74
C LYS A 104 -24.47 18.67 0.79
N ARG A 105 -25.34 17.99 1.54
CA ARG A 105 -25.30 17.94 3.02
C ARG A 105 -24.11 17.11 3.55
N ILE A 106 -23.62 16.16 2.76
CA ILE A 106 -22.50 15.31 3.13
C ILE A 106 -21.22 15.94 2.54
N PRO A 107 -20.19 16.26 3.36
CA PRO A 107 -18.94 16.83 2.88
C PRO A 107 -18.24 15.94 1.85
N PHE A 108 -17.59 16.57 0.86
CA PHE A 108 -16.85 15.85 -0.19
C PHE A 108 -15.81 14.87 0.37
N ILE A 109 -15.09 15.26 1.43
CA ILE A 109 -14.04 14.42 2.03
C ILE A 109 -14.58 13.10 2.58
N LEU A 110 -15.84 13.05 3.05
CA LEU A 110 -16.42 11.79 3.54
C LEU A 110 -16.71 10.82 2.40
N PHE A 111 -17.21 11.32 1.26
CA PHE A 111 -17.35 10.50 0.05
C PHE A 111 -15.99 10.02 -0.45
N LEU A 112 -14.99 10.91 -0.46
CA LEU A 112 -13.66 10.56 -0.94
C LEU A 112 -13.03 9.48 -0.07
N ILE A 113 -13.03 9.65 1.26
CA ILE A 113 -12.51 8.62 2.19
C ILE A 113 -13.26 7.30 2.02
N ALA A 114 -14.59 7.33 1.99
CA ALA A 114 -15.38 6.11 1.85
C ALA A 114 -15.09 5.39 0.54
N TYR A 115 -15.14 6.07 -0.59
CA TYR A 115 -14.91 5.44 -1.89
C TYR A 115 -13.46 5.01 -2.08
N TRP A 116 -12.50 5.78 -1.55
CA TRP A 116 -11.08 5.45 -1.65
C TRP A 116 -10.72 4.22 -0.84
N LEU A 117 -11.19 4.13 0.41
CA LEU A 117 -10.98 2.92 1.23
C LEU A 117 -11.77 1.73 0.69
N GLY A 118 -13.00 1.97 0.22
CA GLY A 118 -13.78 0.94 -0.48
C GLY A 118 -13.02 0.39 -1.69
N PHE A 119 -12.37 1.26 -2.46
CA PHE A 119 -11.48 0.87 -3.56
C PHE A 119 -10.26 0.09 -3.06
N GLU A 120 -9.50 0.60 -2.09
CA GLU A 120 -8.32 -0.09 -1.54
C GLU A 120 -8.66 -1.50 -1.01
N ILE A 121 -9.82 -1.66 -0.36
CA ILE A 121 -10.31 -2.95 0.13
C ILE A 121 -10.75 -3.85 -1.03
N PHE A 122 -11.55 -3.34 -1.96
CA PHE A 122 -12.00 -4.09 -3.14
C PHE A 122 -10.82 -4.62 -3.95
N HIS A 123 -9.75 -3.82 -4.06
CA HIS A 123 -8.53 -4.16 -4.79
C HIS A 123 -7.72 -5.32 -4.17
N LEU A 124 -8.11 -5.81 -2.99
CA LEU A 124 -7.51 -7.01 -2.38
C LEU A 124 -8.12 -8.32 -2.88
N PHE A 125 -9.34 -8.29 -3.42
CA PHE A 125 -10.14 -9.50 -3.62
C PHE A 125 -10.43 -9.84 -5.09
N TRP A 126 -10.50 -8.86 -5.98
CA TRP A 126 -10.84 -9.08 -7.38
C TRP A 126 -9.69 -9.66 -8.21
N ASP A 127 -9.99 -10.16 -9.41
CA ASP A 127 -9.01 -10.86 -10.26
C ASP A 127 -7.90 -9.97 -10.81
N LEU A 128 -8.17 -8.67 -11.00
CA LEU A 128 -7.18 -7.67 -11.44
C LEU A 128 -6.48 -7.00 -10.25
N LYS A 129 -6.39 -7.68 -9.09
CA LYS A 129 -5.79 -7.14 -7.85
C LYS A 129 -4.34 -6.75 -8.05
N TRP A 130 -4.06 -5.48 -7.76
CA TRP A 130 -2.70 -4.99 -7.62
C TRP A 130 -2.65 -3.90 -6.53
N PRO A 131 -2.77 -4.28 -5.24
CA PRO A 131 -2.94 -3.35 -4.11
C PRO A 131 -1.65 -2.61 -3.71
N TRP A 132 -0.70 -2.44 -4.63
CA TRP A 132 0.61 -1.85 -4.34
C TRP A 132 0.53 -0.38 -3.91
N MET A 133 -0.52 0.31 -4.39
CA MET A 133 -0.67 1.77 -4.27
C MET A 133 -1.67 2.19 -3.20
N THR A 134 -1.88 1.36 -2.17
CA THR A 134 -2.60 1.76 -0.95
C THR A 134 -1.85 2.89 -0.26
N LEU A 135 -2.52 4.03 -0.03
CA LEU A 135 -1.87 5.28 0.40
C LEU A 135 -1.11 5.16 1.71
N GLY A 136 -1.66 4.41 2.68
CA GLY A 136 -1.02 4.23 3.99
C GLY A 136 0.35 3.53 3.94
N HIS A 137 0.73 2.89 2.83
CA HIS A 137 2.05 2.28 2.67
C HIS A 137 3.17 3.29 2.42
N VAL A 138 2.85 4.55 2.08
CA VAL A 138 3.87 5.61 1.88
C VAL A 138 4.78 5.77 3.09
N PHE A 139 4.29 5.46 4.30
CA PHE A 139 5.03 5.57 5.55
C PHE A 139 5.87 4.34 5.91
N ALA A 140 5.97 3.33 5.03
CA ALA A 140 6.63 2.06 5.31
C ALA A 140 8.10 2.20 5.77
N ASN A 141 8.80 3.23 5.31
CA ASN A 141 10.17 3.52 5.74
C ASN A 141 10.28 4.35 7.03
N LYS A 142 9.17 4.92 7.52
CA LYS A 142 9.09 5.74 8.75
C LYS A 142 8.20 5.06 9.78
N THR A 143 8.59 3.85 10.20
CA THR A 143 7.83 3.00 11.13
C THR A 143 7.52 3.69 12.46
N HIS A 144 8.38 4.59 12.93
CA HIS A 144 8.16 5.39 14.14
C HIS A 144 6.99 6.39 14.02
N TRP A 145 6.46 6.68 12.83
CA TRP A 145 5.29 7.55 12.64
C TRP A 145 3.96 6.79 12.71
N ILE A 146 3.99 5.47 12.57
CA ILE A 146 2.79 4.66 12.25
C ILE A 146 2.55 3.51 13.22
N GLN A 147 3.12 3.54 14.41
CA GLN A 147 2.89 2.47 15.40
C GLN A 147 1.43 2.29 15.77
N TRP A 148 0.63 3.36 15.67
CA TRP A 148 -0.83 3.32 15.85
C TRP A 148 -1.57 2.53 14.77
N TYR A 149 -0.91 2.08 13.69
CA TYR A 149 -1.49 1.13 12.73
C TYR A 149 -1.88 -0.19 13.40
N GLU A 150 -1.37 -0.51 14.59
CA GLU A 150 -1.88 -1.62 15.40
C GLU A 150 -3.37 -1.49 15.78
N TYR A 151 -3.98 -0.30 15.62
CA TYR A 151 -5.41 -0.06 15.85
C TYR A 151 -6.23 0.02 14.56
N THR A 152 -5.69 0.64 13.52
CA THR A 152 -6.45 0.97 12.30
C THR A 152 -6.05 0.18 11.08
N GLY A 153 -4.88 -0.45 11.12
CA GLY A 153 -4.15 -0.88 9.94
C GLY A 153 -3.74 0.28 9.05
N VAL A 154 -3.24 -0.08 7.87
CA VAL A 154 -2.80 0.81 6.79
C VAL A 154 -3.91 1.76 6.32
N TYR A 155 -5.17 1.37 6.46
CA TYR A 155 -6.33 2.19 6.10
C TYR A 155 -6.40 3.50 6.89
N GLY A 156 -5.96 3.48 8.15
CA GLY A 156 -5.86 4.70 8.95
C GLY A 156 -4.87 5.70 8.36
N GLY A 157 -3.76 5.20 7.80
CA GLY A 157 -2.81 6.01 7.02
C GLY A 157 -3.44 6.65 5.79
N SER A 158 -4.23 5.89 5.03
CA SER A 158 -4.96 6.42 3.87
C SER A 158 -5.95 7.52 4.27
N ILE A 159 -6.68 7.35 5.38
CA ILE A 159 -7.56 8.39 5.96
C ILE A 159 -6.75 9.64 6.31
N TRP A 160 -5.62 9.45 7.00
CA TRP A 160 -4.76 10.54 7.45
C TRP A 160 -4.25 11.37 6.27
N VAL A 161 -3.75 10.71 5.21
CA VAL A 161 -3.32 11.36 3.97
C VAL A 161 -4.44 12.20 3.35
N LEU A 162 -5.60 11.60 3.09
CA LEU A 162 -6.70 12.27 2.39
C LEU A 162 -7.25 13.45 3.21
N LEU A 163 -7.42 13.25 4.52
CA LEU A 163 -7.95 14.27 5.42
C LEU A 163 -7.02 15.48 5.52
N ILE A 164 -5.72 15.27 5.76
CA ILE A 164 -4.76 16.37 5.87
C ILE A 164 -4.69 17.16 4.56
N ASN A 165 -4.59 16.49 3.41
CA ASN A 165 -4.58 17.20 2.12
C ASN A 165 -5.84 18.04 1.90
N TYR A 166 -7.01 17.51 2.28
CA TYR A 166 -8.27 18.25 2.16
C TYR A 166 -8.32 19.47 3.06
N LEU A 167 -7.85 19.36 4.30
CA LEU A 167 -7.80 20.46 5.25
C LEU A 167 -6.78 21.53 4.83
N ILE A 168 -5.60 21.12 4.32
CA ILE A 168 -4.63 22.06 3.72
C ILE A 168 -5.28 22.79 2.55
N PHE A 169 -5.91 22.08 1.61
CA PHE A 169 -6.66 22.69 0.51
C PHE A 169 -7.69 23.73 1.01
N LYS A 170 -8.47 23.38 2.03
CA LYS A 170 -9.45 24.28 2.65
C LYS A 170 -8.79 25.52 3.27
N SER A 171 -7.67 25.37 3.97
CA SER A 171 -6.92 26.50 4.54
C SER A 171 -6.36 27.46 3.48
N LEU A 172 -5.98 26.93 2.31
CA LEU A 172 -5.44 27.70 1.18
C LEU A 172 -6.54 28.29 0.29
N ASN A 173 -7.78 27.81 0.41
CA ASN A 173 -8.90 28.26 -0.40
C ASN A 173 -9.35 29.68 0.01
N LYS A 174 -9.00 30.68 -0.80
CA LYS A 174 -9.38 32.10 -0.58
C LYS A 174 -10.89 32.39 -0.55
N GLN A 175 -11.74 31.43 -0.93
CA GLN A 175 -13.21 31.57 -0.78
C GLN A 175 -13.68 31.37 0.67
N GLU A 176 -12.86 30.76 1.52
CA GLU A 176 -13.13 30.63 2.96
C GLU A 176 -12.78 31.94 3.67
N LYS A 177 -13.51 32.28 4.75
CA LYS A 177 -13.20 33.51 5.52
C LYS A 177 -11.80 33.41 6.16
N PRO A 178 -11.03 34.52 6.25
CA PRO A 178 -9.66 34.50 6.79
C PRO A 178 -9.53 33.82 8.16
N PHE A 179 -10.44 34.12 9.08
CA PHE A 179 -10.46 33.51 10.42
C PHE A 179 -10.60 31.98 10.38
N TYR A 180 -11.54 31.45 9.58
CA TYR A 180 -11.70 30.00 9.44
C TYR A 180 -10.48 29.33 8.81
N ARG A 181 -9.77 30.01 7.90
CA ARG A 181 -8.53 29.47 7.31
C ARG A 181 -7.45 29.26 8.35
N ILE A 182 -7.29 30.20 9.30
CA ILE A 182 -6.33 30.09 10.41
C ILE A 182 -6.72 28.96 11.36
N LEU A 183 -8.00 28.84 11.70
CA LEU A 183 -8.50 27.74 12.54
C LEU A 183 -8.27 26.37 11.88
N ILE A 184 -8.61 26.23 10.60
CA ILE A 184 -8.39 25.00 9.84
C ILE A 184 -6.90 24.68 9.78
N PHE A 185 -6.04 25.66 9.52
CA PHE A 185 -4.58 25.46 9.50
C PHE A 185 -4.06 24.95 10.85
N SER A 186 -4.47 25.59 11.95
CA SER A 186 -4.08 25.18 13.31
C SER A 186 -4.56 23.77 13.63
N PHE A 187 -5.82 23.46 13.30
CA PHE A 187 -6.39 22.12 13.46
C PHE A 187 -5.66 21.07 12.59
N THR A 188 -5.28 21.44 11.37
CA THR A 188 -4.51 20.57 10.47
C THR A 188 -3.15 20.23 11.05
N ALA A 189 -2.44 21.21 11.63
CA ALA A 189 -1.15 20.98 12.27
C ALA A 189 -1.28 20.00 13.44
N ILE A 190 -2.34 20.11 14.25
CA ILE A 190 -2.62 19.17 15.34
C ILE A 190 -2.86 17.75 14.78
N LEU A 191 -3.74 17.60 13.78
CA LEU A 191 -4.02 16.29 13.19
C LEU A 191 -2.84 15.68 12.42
N LEU A 192 -1.89 16.50 11.98
CA LEU A 192 -0.65 16.03 11.38
C LEU A 192 0.32 15.52 12.46
N LEU A 193 0.48 16.24 13.58
CA LEU A 193 1.49 15.89 14.59
C LEU A 193 1.00 14.87 15.61
N LEU A 194 -0.29 14.85 15.93
CA LEU A 194 -0.87 13.99 16.96
C LEU A 194 -0.63 12.48 16.71
N PRO A 195 -0.86 11.93 15.49
CA PRO A 195 -0.59 10.51 15.25
C PRO A 195 0.90 10.15 15.38
N ILE A 196 1.80 11.06 14.98
CA ILE A 196 3.26 10.85 15.10
C ILE A 196 3.67 10.85 16.57
N TRP A 197 3.19 11.83 17.34
CA TRP A 197 3.41 11.89 18.79
C TRP A 197 2.85 10.63 19.47
N TRP A 198 1.66 10.18 19.10
CA TRP A 198 1.06 8.97 19.66
C TRP A 198 1.87 7.72 19.30
N ALA A 199 2.33 7.59 18.06
CA ALA A 199 3.21 6.49 17.64
C ALA A 199 4.48 6.39 18.50
N HIS A 200 5.11 7.53 18.80
CA HIS A 200 6.30 7.57 19.63
C HIS A 200 5.99 7.12 21.08
N ASN A 201 4.85 7.54 21.64
CA ASN A 201 4.42 7.09 22.97
C ASN A 201 4.11 5.57 23.02
N LEU A 202 3.63 4.98 21.92
CA LEU A 202 3.42 3.54 21.83
C LEU A 202 4.74 2.76 21.84
N LEU A 203 5.80 3.30 21.22
CA LEU A 203 7.15 2.70 21.29
C LEU A 203 7.70 2.67 22.71
N ASN A 204 7.35 3.64 23.56
CA ASN A 204 7.83 3.66 24.95
C ASN A 204 7.12 2.61 25.83
N LYS A 205 6.03 2.00 25.34
CA LYS A 205 5.26 0.95 26.02
C LYS A 205 5.49 -0.43 25.37
N THR A 206 6.61 -0.62 24.69
CA THR A 206 6.92 -1.86 23.98
C THR A 206 6.84 -3.06 24.94
N SER A 207 6.01 -4.03 24.59
CA SER A 207 6.10 -5.36 25.17
C SER A 207 7.34 -6.06 24.60
N VAL A 208 8.07 -6.79 25.45
CA VAL A 208 9.10 -7.72 24.97
C VAL A 208 8.42 -9.04 24.66
N GLY A 209 8.80 -9.68 23.55
CA GLY A 209 8.30 -11.01 23.23
C GLY A 209 8.59 -11.99 24.37
N SER A 210 7.63 -12.84 24.71
CA SER A 210 7.76 -13.80 25.81
C SER A 210 8.67 -14.97 25.49
N LYS A 211 9.01 -15.16 24.21
CA LYS A 211 9.83 -16.25 23.71
C LYS A 211 10.78 -15.74 22.63
N SER A 212 11.87 -16.48 22.38
CA SER A 212 12.84 -16.20 21.32
C SER A 212 13.12 -17.46 20.50
N LEU A 213 13.42 -17.29 19.21
CA LEU A 213 13.85 -18.35 18.29
C LEU A 213 15.03 -17.86 17.48
N ASN A 214 16.04 -18.69 17.29
CA ASN A 214 17.13 -18.46 16.34
C ASN A 214 16.68 -18.94 14.97
N ILE A 215 16.57 -18.01 14.03
CA ILE A 215 16.10 -18.31 12.68
C ILE A 215 17.23 -18.05 11.69
N SER A 216 17.45 -19.02 10.81
CA SER A 216 18.38 -18.94 9.70
C SER A 216 17.61 -18.75 8.39
N VAL A 217 18.01 -17.78 7.59
CA VAL A 217 17.38 -17.43 6.31
C VAL A 217 18.41 -17.61 5.20
N LEU A 218 18.08 -18.45 4.23
CA LEU A 218 18.89 -18.69 3.05
C LEU A 218 18.56 -17.69 1.93
N GLN A 219 19.58 -17.21 1.23
CA GLN A 219 19.47 -16.50 -0.03
C GLN A 219 20.44 -17.13 -1.03
N PRO A 220 19.98 -18.05 -1.90
CA PRO A 220 20.86 -18.84 -2.78
C PRO A 220 21.31 -18.06 -4.02
N ASN A 221 20.72 -16.91 -4.30
CA ASN A 221 21.09 -16.05 -5.43
C ASN A 221 21.15 -16.80 -6.78
N ILE A 222 20.08 -17.52 -7.13
CA ILE A 222 19.97 -18.24 -8.41
C ILE A 222 19.26 -17.33 -9.39
N ASP A 223 19.91 -16.91 -10.47
CA ASP A 223 19.32 -15.94 -11.40
C ASP A 223 18.14 -16.56 -12.17
N THR A 224 16.98 -15.91 -12.08
CA THR A 224 15.72 -16.45 -12.62
C THR A 224 15.70 -16.52 -14.15
N TYR A 225 16.43 -15.64 -14.85
CA TYR A 225 16.41 -15.57 -16.31
C TYR A 225 17.47 -16.45 -16.97
N THR A 226 18.64 -16.55 -16.34
CA THR A 226 19.83 -17.19 -16.93
C THR A 226 20.12 -18.56 -16.34
N GLU A 227 19.79 -18.79 -15.08
CA GLU A 227 20.17 -20.01 -14.36
C GLU A 227 18.95 -20.89 -14.07
N LYS A 228 17.89 -20.34 -13.47
CA LYS A 228 16.81 -21.14 -12.88
C LYS A 228 16.01 -22.01 -13.86
N PHE A 229 15.59 -21.44 -14.99
CA PHE A 229 14.69 -22.14 -15.93
C PHE A 229 15.40 -22.69 -17.17
N ASN A 230 16.60 -22.20 -17.48
CA ASN A 230 17.30 -22.51 -18.74
C ASN A 230 18.78 -22.88 -18.56
N GLY A 231 19.36 -22.75 -17.35
CA GLY A 231 20.81 -22.85 -17.15
C GLY A 231 21.25 -23.99 -16.23
N LEU A 232 20.69 -24.10 -15.03
CA LEU A 232 21.03 -25.10 -14.03
C LEU A 232 20.00 -26.22 -14.02
N SER A 233 20.46 -27.47 -13.96
CA SER A 233 19.58 -28.61 -13.69
C SER A 233 19.01 -28.52 -12.28
N ASP A 234 17.86 -29.17 -12.04
CA ASP A 234 17.24 -29.22 -10.70
C ASP A 234 18.19 -29.82 -9.64
N LEU A 235 19.06 -30.76 -10.06
CA LEU A 235 20.08 -31.35 -9.20
C LEU A 235 21.14 -30.32 -8.81
N GLN A 236 21.67 -29.55 -9.77
CA GLN A 236 22.66 -28.50 -9.49
C GLN A 236 22.10 -27.39 -8.61
N GLN A 237 20.83 -27.02 -8.81
CA GLN A 237 20.15 -26.07 -7.92
C GLN A 237 20.06 -26.65 -6.50
N SER A 238 19.67 -27.91 -6.36
CA SER A 238 19.57 -28.62 -5.07
C SER A 238 20.92 -28.74 -4.36
N GLU A 239 22.00 -29.07 -5.08
CA GLU A 239 23.36 -29.16 -4.54
C GLU A 239 23.82 -27.81 -3.99
N LYS A 240 23.59 -26.71 -4.74
CA LYS A 240 23.91 -25.35 -4.29
C LYS A 240 23.18 -25.00 -2.98
N ILE A 241 21.90 -25.37 -2.87
CA ILE A 241 21.11 -25.16 -1.67
C ILE A 241 21.66 -25.99 -0.50
N ILE A 242 21.98 -27.27 -0.72
CA ILE A 242 22.53 -28.16 0.30
C ILE A 242 23.88 -27.63 0.82
N GLN A 243 24.78 -27.21 -0.06
CA GLN A 243 26.07 -26.62 0.34
C GLN A 243 25.90 -25.38 1.23
N LEU A 244 24.91 -24.54 0.94
CA LEU A 244 24.62 -23.39 1.79
C LEU A 244 24.00 -23.79 3.13
N LEU A 245 23.19 -24.85 3.14
CA LEU A 245 22.59 -25.39 4.36
C LEU A 245 23.64 -26.02 5.30
N GLU A 246 24.73 -26.58 4.78
CA GLU A 246 25.85 -27.09 5.58
C GLU A 246 26.51 -26.01 6.46
N ASN A 247 26.44 -24.74 6.03
CA ASN A 247 26.95 -23.60 6.80
C ASN A 247 25.97 -23.11 7.88
N THR A 248 24.83 -23.79 8.07
CA THR A 248 23.83 -23.36 9.05
C THR A 248 24.32 -23.54 10.48
N PRO A 249 24.25 -22.49 11.33
CA PRO A 249 24.64 -22.62 12.73
C PRO A 249 23.84 -23.71 13.44
N SER A 250 24.51 -24.53 14.24
CA SER A 250 23.90 -25.67 14.96
C SER A 250 22.85 -25.27 16.00
N ASN A 251 22.84 -23.99 16.41
CA ASN A 251 21.86 -23.40 17.32
C ASN A 251 20.64 -22.77 16.61
N SER A 252 20.45 -23.04 15.32
CA SER A 252 19.28 -22.60 14.56
C SER A 252 18.05 -23.45 14.90
N ASP A 253 16.99 -22.82 15.38
CA ASP A 253 15.72 -23.49 15.69
C ASP A 253 14.87 -23.70 14.42
N LEU A 254 15.03 -22.83 13.42
CA LEU A 254 14.29 -22.87 12.16
C LEU A 254 15.15 -22.38 11.00
N ILE A 255 15.04 -23.05 9.85
CA ILE A 255 15.68 -22.63 8.60
C ILE A 255 14.60 -22.28 7.58
N LEU A 256 14.70 -21.09 6.99
CA LEU A 256 13.79 -20.58 5.98
C LEU A 256 14.47 -20.55 4.62
N LEU A 257 13.85 -21.26 3.68
CA LEU A 257 14.24 -21.32 2.28
C LEU A 257 13.37 -20.37 1.44
N PRO A 258 13.91 -19.79 0.36
CA PRO A 258 13.12 -18.94 -0.51
C PRO A 258 12.04 -19.70 -1.27
N GLU A 259 11.14 -18.94 -1.89
CA GLU A 259 10.09 -19.49 -2.74
C GLU A 259 10.65 -20.30 -3.92
N THR A 260 9.99 -21.41 -4.28
CA THR A 260 10.36 -22.27 -5.43
C THR A 260 11.81 -22.74 -5.45
N VAL A 261 12.39 -22.95 -4.26
CA VAL A 261 13.75 -23.48 -4.07
C VAL A 261 13.85 -24.95 -4.45
N ILE A 262 12.76 -25.70 -4.25
CA ILE A 262 12.62 -27.07 -4.71
C ILE A 262 11.71 -27.02 -5.93
N ASN A 263 12.25 -27.37 -7.11
CA ASN A 263 11.56 -27.30 -8.40
C ASN A 263 10.83 -28.60 -8.75
N THR A 264 11.02 -29.65 -7.95
CA THR A 264 10.37 -30.95 -8.16
C THR A 264 8.94 -30.95 -7.62
N ASN A 265 8.05 -31.69 -8.28
CA ASN A 265 6.71 -32.04 -7.76
C ASN A 265 6.88 -32.93 -6.52
N PHE A 266 7.26 -32.34 -5.40
CA PHE A 266 7.32 -33.01 -4.12
C PHE A 266 5.90 -33.05 -3.56
N ASP A 267 5.29 -34.23 -3.55
CA ASP A 267 4.02 -34.44 -2.85
C ASP A 267 4.30 -34.44 -1.34
N PHE A 268 3.98 -33.33 -0.68
CA PHE A 268 4.26 -33.16 0.75
C PHE A 268 3.38 -34.06 1.64
N GLY A 269 2.46 -34.86 1.10
CA GLY A 269 1.72 -35.92 1.80
C GLY A 269 0.76 -35.45 2.91
N GLU A 270 0.96 -34.25 3.45
CA GLU A 270 0.16 -33.60 4.46
C GLU A 270 0.09 -32.10 4.17
N LYS A 271 -1.12 -31.53 4.19
CA LYS A 271 -1.30 -30.08 4.21
C LYS A 271 -0.75 -29.55 5.54
N LEU A 272 0.51 -29.15 5.56
CA LEU A 272 1.16 -28.52 6.71
C LEU A 272 0.24 -27.41 7.25
N PRO A 273 -0.10 -27.41 8.56
CA PRO A 273 -1.02 -26.44 9.16
C PRO A 273 -0.34 -25.08 9.45
N PHE A 274 0.73 -24.74 8.74
CA PHE A 274 1.49 -23.50 8.90
C PHE A 274 1.18 -22.50 7.78
N SER A 275 0.03 -21.86 7.84
CA SER A 275 -0.30 -20.76 6.90
C SER A 275 -1.24 -19.73 7.50
N TYR A 276 -0.75 -18.94 8.47
CA TYR A 276 -1.39 -17.66 8.79
C TYR A 276 -0.69 -16.45 8.15
N ILE A 277 0.44 -16.65 7.46
CA ILE A 277 1.15 -15.58 6.74
C ILE A 277 1.33 -15.89 5.25
N LEU A 278 1.28 -17.16 4.82
CA LEU A 278 1.54 -17.57 3.44
C LEU A 278 0.34 -17.47 2.48
N GLN A 279 -0.90 -17.47 2.98
CA GLN A 279 -2.09 -17.51 2.11
C GLN A 279 -2.32 -16.22 1.31
N PHE A 280 -1.76 -15.08 1.77
CA PHE A 280 -1.72 -13.84 0.99
C PHE A 280 -0.71 -13.93 -0.17
N PHE A 281 0.37 -14.69 0.03
CA PHE A 281 1.43 -14.84 -0.97
C PHE A 281 1.08 -15.92 -2.01
N GLU A 282 0.50 -17.06 -1.62
CA GLU A 282 0.18 -18.19 -2.53
C GLU A 282 -0.69 -17.79 -3.74
N ASN A 283 -1.64 -16.86 -3.56
CA ASN A 283 -2.52 -16.40 -4.65
C ASN A 283 -1.86 -15.37 -5.60
N TYR A 284 -0.69 -14.83 -5.26
CA TYR A 284 0.16 -14.04 -6.19
C TYR A 284 1.22 -14.92 -6.86
N ILE A 285 1.65 -15.97 -6.14
CA ILE A 285 2.73 -16.90 -6.46
C ILE A 285 2.45 -17.78 -7.69
N GLN A 286 1.20 -18.15 -7.97
CA GLN A 286 0.91 -18.98 -9.16
C GLN A 286 1.10 -18.27 -10.51
N GLN A 287 1.32 -16.95 -10.54
CA GLN A 287 1.44 -16.20 -11.79
C GLN A 287 2.72 -15.37 -11.95
N ASN A 288 3.47 -15.03 -10.89
CA ASN A 288 4.62 -14.11 -10.99
C ASN A 288 5.74 -14.44 -9.96
N GLY A 289 6.74 -15.24 -10.34
CA GLY A 289 7.79 -15.79 -9.43
C GLY A 289 8.67 -14.80 -8.64
N GLY A 290 9.81 -15.28 -8.12
CA GLY A 290 10.65 -14.59 -7.11
C GLY A 290 11.23 -13.21 -7.47
N ALA A 291 11.79 -12.50 -6.49
CA ALA A 291 12.18 -11.07 -6.53
C ALA A 291 13.12 -10.58 -7.67
N ASP A 292 13.64 -11.47 -8.52
CA ASP A 292 14.48 -11.14 -9.69
C ASP A 292 13.76 -10.35 -10.79
N TRP A 293 12.43 -10.49 -10.91
CA TRP A 293 11.65 -9.82 -11.97
C TRP A 293 11.77 -8.29 -11.97
N TRP A 294 12.25 -7.71 -10.86
CA TRP A 294 12.29 -6.26 -10.67
C TRP A 294 13.68 -5.67 -10.90
N LYS A 295 14.73 -6.47 -11.09
CA LYS A 295 16.14 -6.00 -11.18
C LYS A 295 16.54 -5.13 -9.97
N ASP A 296 17.68 -4.42 -10.05
CA ASP A 296 18.07 -3.46 -9.02
C ASP A 296 17.26 -2.15 -9.10
N THR A 297 15.99 -2.23 -8.71
CA THR A 297 15.04 -1.12 -8.78
C THR A 297 14.23 -1.01 -7.48
N PRO A 298 13.39 0.03 -7.31
CA PRO A 298 12.61 0.22 -6.09
C PRO A 298 11.64 -0.93 -5.74
N GLY A 299 11.25 -1.81 -6.68
CA GLY A 299 10.20 -2.81 -6.45
C GLY A 299 10.46 -3.75 -5.27
N TYR A 300 11.63 -4.43 -5.25
CA TYR A 300 11.94 -5.37 -4.15
C TYR A 300 12.13 -4.67 -2.80
N ARG A 301 12.62 -3.42 -2.84
CA ARG A 301 12.83 -2.58 -1.66
C ARG A 301 11.49 -2.07 -1.10
N GLN A 302 10.57 -1.63 -1.96
CA GLN A 302 9.19 -1.28 -1.59
C GLN A 302 8.48 -2.50 -0.96
N HIS A 303 8.63 -3.68 -1.57
CA HIS A 303 8.06 -4.91 -1.03
C HIS A 303 8.60 -5.23 0.38
N PHE A 304 9.91 -5.04 0.61
CA PHE A 304 10.51 -5.20 1.94
C PHE A 304 10.00 -4.16 2.94
N ALA A 305 9.89 -2.90 2.51
CA ALA A 305 9.31 -1.84 3.33
C ALA A 305 7.88 -2.17 3.76
N TYR A 306 7.04 -2.70 2.86
CA TYR A 306 5.65 -3.04 3.16
C TYR A 306 5.53 -4.18 4.18
N ALA A 307 6.47 -5.13 4.20
CA ALA A 307 6.54 -6.15 5.24
C ALA A 307 6.69 -5.51 6.64
N ARG A 308 7.44 -4.40 6.76
CA ARG A 308 7.57 -3.66 8.03
C ARG A 308 6.23 -3.11 8.52
N VAL A 309 5.36 -2.67 7.61
CA VAL A 309 4.00 -2.24 7.95
C VAL A 309 3.18 -3.42 8.48
N ARG A 310 3.26 -4.59 7.84
CA ARG A 310 2.56 -5.81 8.30
C ARG A 310 3.03 -6.25 9.70
N ALA A 311 4.32 -6.12 9.99
CA ALA A 311 4.88 -6.43 11.29
C ALA A 311 4.26 -5.57 12.40
N ILE A 312 4.16 -4.25 12.17
CA ILE A 312 3.55 -3.27 13.08
C ILE A 312 2.07 -3.56 13.30
N GLU A 313 1.32 -3.75 12.21
CA GLU A 313 -0.13 -3.99 12.28
C GLU A 313 -0.48 -5.20 13.13
N ASN A 314 0.37 -6.23 13.12
CA ASN A 314 0.11 -7.50 13.77
C ASN A 314 0.88 -7.69 15.08
N ARG A 315 1.83 -6.80 15.42
CA ARG A 315 2.85 -7.04 16.46
C ARG A 315 3.46 -8.43 16.26
N ARG A 316 3.89 -8.71 15.03
CA ARG A 316 4.54 -9.98 14.67
C ARG A 316 5.86 -9.69 13.99
N PRO A 317 6.97 -10.27 14.47
CA PRO A 317 8.21 -10.19 13.74
C PRO A 317 8.09 -10.97 12.42
N ILE A 318 8.92 -10.63 11.45
CA ILE A 318 8.94 -11.26 10.12
C ILE A 318 10.37 -11.68 9.82
N ALA A 319 10.56 -12.96 9.56
CA ALA A 319 11.74 -13.47 8.86
C ALA A 319 11.35 -13.67 7.40
N ARG A 320 12.11 -13.07 6.48
CA ARG A 320 11.86 -13.13 5.04
C ARG A 320 13.05 -13.71 4.33
N SER A 321 12.82 -14.78 3.58
CA SER A 321 13.77 -15.35 2.62
C SER A 321 13.37 -14.97 1.19
N ALA A 322 14.33 -14.43 0.44
CA ALA A 322 14.19 -14.12 -0.98
C ALA A 322 15.32 -14.81 -1.77
N ASN A 323 15.06 -15.17 -3.03
CA ASN A 323 16.08 -15.81 -3.87
C ASN A 323 17.25 -14.86 -4.17
N THR A 324 16.95 -13.69 -4.73
CA THR A 324 17.92 -12.65 -5.12
C THR A 324 17.58 -11.26 -4.56
N GLY A 325 16.34 -11.09 -4.06
CA GLY A 325 15.87 -9.86 -3.41
C GLY A 325 16.42 -9.71 -1.99
N ILE A 326 15.87 -8.77 -1.22
CA ILE A 326 16.26 -8.60 0.20
C ILE A 326 15.66 -9.74 1.02
N SER A 327 16.56 -10.51 1.64
CA SER A 327 16.29 -11.40 2.77
C SER A 327 16.62 -10.69 4.07
N GLY A 328 15.95 -11.03 5.17
CA GLY A 328 16.26 -10.41 6.45
C GLY A 328 15.17 -10.59 7.49
N PHE A 329 15.36 -9.88 8.60
CA PHE A 329 14.58 -10.00 9.81
C PHE A 329 14.03 -8.63 10.24
N ILE A 330 12.74 -8.59 10.53
CA ILE A 330 12.00 -7.40 10.96
C ILE A 330 11.38 -7.70 12.32
N ASP A 331 11.57 -6.83 13.31
CA ASP A 331 10.93 -6.99 14.62
C ASP A 331 9.42 -6.63 14.59
N ALA A 332 8.71 -6.87 15.69
CA ALA A 332 7.27 -6.58 15.81
C ALA A 332 6.90 -5.08 15.73
N TYR A 333 7.90 -4.19 15.76
CA TYR A 333 7.77 -2.74 15.67
C TYR A 333 8.19 -2.19 14.30
N GLY A 334 8.57 -3.09 13.37
CA GLY A 334 8.98 -2.75 12.02
C GLY A 334 10.43 -2.27 11.91
N ASN A 335 11.27 -2.50 12.92
CA ASN A 335 12.70 -2.25 12.81
C ASN A 335 13.38 -3.40 12.08
N ILE A 336 14.39 -3.07 11.28
CA ILE A 336 15.19 -4.06 10.57
C ILE A 336 16.28 -4.51 11.55
N LEU A 337 16.30 -5.80 11.88
CA LEU A 337 17.32 -6.38 12.75
C LEU A 337 18.58 -6.68 11.95
N GLU A 338 18.41 -7.35 10.82
CA GLU A 338 19.47 -7.72 9.88
C GLU A 338 18.85 -7.91 8.49
N GLN A 339 19.60 -7.63 7.43
CA GLN A 339 19.15 -7.84 6.05
C GLN A 339 20.33 -8.06 5.09
N SER A 340 20.09 -8.81 4.02
CA SER A 340 21.07 -9.07 2.96
C SER A 340 21.13 -7.92 1.97
N GLN A 341 22.18 -7.95 1.14
CA GLN A 341 22.24 -7.13 -0.07
C GLN A 341 21.49 -7.82 -1.22
N TYR A 342 21.15 -7.02 -2.23
CA TYR A 342 20.57 -7.54 -3.48
C TYR A 342 21.60 -8.38 -4.24
N LYS A 343 21.17 -9.51 -4.80
CA LYS A 343 21.99 -10.43 -5.60
C LYS A 343 23.27 -10.93 -4.91
N THR A 344 23.21 -11.17 -3.61
CA THR A 344 24.27 -11.84 -2.86
C THR A 344 23.85 -13.23 -2.42
N GLU A 345 24.73 -14.22 -2.59
CA GLU A 345 24.56 -15.51 -1.94
C GLU A 345 24.88 -15.37 -0.45
N THR A 346 23.93 -15.68 0.43
CA THR A 346 24.13 -15.48 1.87
C THR A 346 23.24 -16.36 2.72
N LEU A 347 23.68 -16.61 3.95
CA LEU A 347 22.92 -17.21 5.03
C LEU A 347 22.96 -16.23 6.20
N LEU A 348 21.79 -15.74 6.60
CA LEU A 348 21.65 -14.81 7.74
C LEU A 348 21.04 -15.57 8.92
N THR A 349 21.59 -15.38 10.12
CA THR A 349 21.05 -16.00 11.34
C THR A 349 20.85 -14.96 12.42
N THR A 350 19.62 -14.82 12.90
CA THR A 350 19.28 -13.85 13.95
C THR A 350 18.27 -14.44 14.93
N THR A 351 18.37 -14.02 16.19
CA THR A 351 17.37 -14.31 17.21
C THR A 351 16.18 -13.37 17.09
N ILE A 352 14.98 -13.93 16.91
CA ILE A 352 13.72 -13.19 16.87
C ILE A 352 12.92 -13.42 18.15
N CYS A 353 12.49 -12.32 18.79
CA CYS A 353 11.52 -12.38 19.88
C CYS A 353 10.09 -12.45 19.33
N TYR A 354 9.26 -13.34 19.87
CA TYR A 354 7.85 -13.55 19.49
C TYR A 354 6.96 -13.75 20.73
N GLY A 355 5.67 -14.02 20.52
CA GLY A 355 4.71 -14.21 21.63
C GLY A 355 4.05 -12.92 22.14
N TYR A 356 4.06 -11.86 21.33
CA TYR A 356 3.35 -10.61 21.63
C TYR A 356 1.83 -10.80 21.63
N PRO A 357 1.09 -10.02 22.45
CA PRO A 357 -0.37 -9.98 22.35
C PRO A 357 -0.82 -9.58 20.93
N LEU A 358 -1.95 -10.10 20.48
CA LEU A 358 -2.57 -9.65 19.23
C LEU A 358 -3.01 -8.20 19.36
N THR A 359 -2.75 -7.41 18.32
CA THR A 359 -3.17 -6.00 18.23
C THR A 359 -4.68 -5.88 18.14
N PHE A 360 -5.19 -4.66 18.33
CA PHE A 360 -6.61 -4.40 18.10
C PHE A 360 -6.97 -4.64 16.63
N PHE A 361 -6.12 -4.19 15.70
CA PHE A 361 -6.30 -4.38 14.27
C PHE A 361 -6.39 -5.86 13.92
N SER A 362 -5.43 -6.70 14.33
CA SER A 362 -5.49 -8.15 14.04
C SER A 362 -6.74 -8.81 14.60
N LYS A 363 -7.24 -8.39 15.76
CA LYS A 363 -8.47 -8.94 16.37
C LYS A 363 -9.74 -8.50 15.64
N LYS A 364 -9.72 -7.36 14.94
CA LYS A 364 -10.92 -6.68 14.40
C LYS A 364 -10.84 -6.41 12.90
N GLU A 365 -9.78 -6.84 12.21
CA GLU A 365 -9.51 -6.56 10.81
C GLU A 365 -10.71 -6.86 9.89
N PRO A 366 -11.38 -8.04 9.98
CA PRO A 366 -12.57 -8.29 9.16
C PRO A 366 -13.68 -7.27 9.39
N ILE A 367 -13.94 -6.90 10.65
CA ILE A 367 -14.98 -5.93 11.02
C ILE A 367 -14.62 -4.55 10.47
N ILE A 368 -13.36 -4.11 10.61
CA ILE A 368 -12.88 -2.83 10.09
C ILE A 368 -13.08 -2.78 8.57
N ARG A 369 -12.70 -3.84 7.85
CA ARG A 369 -12.88 -3.94 6.39
C ARG A 369 -14.34 -3.88 5.99
N TYR A 370 -15.22 -4.64 6.66
CA TYR A 370 -16.65 -4.62 6.36
C TYR A 370 -17.26 -3.25 6.62
N LEU A 371 -16.96 -2.60 7.75
CA LEU A 371 -17.47 -1.26 8.04
C LEU A 371 -17.06 -0.24 6.97
N LEU A 372 -15.80 -0.23 6.57
CA LEU A 372 -15.29 0.69 5.55
C LEU A 372 -15.90 0.42 4.16
N ALA A 373 -16.01 -0.86 3.77
CA ALA A 373 -16.64 -1.26 2.51
C ALA A 373 -18.16 -0.94 2.50
N SER A 374 -18.87 -1.24 3.59
CA SER A 374 -20.29 -0.91 3.74
C SER A 374 -20.53 0.59 3.65
N MET A 375 -19.66 1.42 4.25
CA MET A 375 -19.77 2.88 4.14
C MET A 375 -19.65 3.36 2.68
N ALA A 376 -18.72 2.79 1.91
CA ALA A 376 -18.58 3.09 0.48
C ALA A 376 -19.85 2.72 -0.31
N ILE A 377 -20.38 1.52 -0.07
CA ILE A 377 -21.59 1.00 -0.72
C ILE A 377 -22.81 1.87 -0.38
N LEU A 378 -23.03 2.16 0.90
CA LEU A 378 -24.17 2.96 1.36
C LEU A 378 -24.18 4.35 0.73
N LEU A 379 -23.03 5.05 0.78
CA LEU A 379 -22.91 6.39 0.18
C LEU A 379 -23.07 6.35 -1.35
N GLY A 380 -22.56 5.30 -1.99
CA GLY A 380 -22.74 5.03 -3.42
C GLY A 380 -24.22 4.86 -3.80
N LEU A 381 -24.93 3.98 -3.09
CA LEU A 381 -26.36 3.73 -3.29
C LEU A 381 -27.20 4.98 -3.07
N MET A 382 -26.95 5.74 -1.99
CA MET A 382 -27.62 7.02 -1.75
C MET A 382 -27.44 7.99 -2.92
N SER A 383 -26.23 8.05 -3.49
CA SER A 383 -25.92 8.92 -4.63
C SER A 383 -26.65 8.47 -5.90
N ILE A 384 -26.69 7.17 -6.17
CA ILE A 384 -27.42 6.59 -7.31
C ILE A 384 -28.92 6.85 -7.19
N ILE A 385 -29.53 6.58 -6.03
CA ILE A 385 -30.95 6.81 -5.77
C ILE A 385 -31.30 8.29 -6.00
N LYS A 386 -30.46 9.20 -5.47
CA LYS A 386 -30.65 10.64 -5.65
C LYS A 386 -30.58 11.05 -7.12
N SER A 387 -29.61 10.52 -7.87
CA SER A 387 -29.46 10.78 -9.31
C SER A 387 -30.69 10.32 -10.10
N LEU A 388 -31.17 9.10 -9.85
CA LEU A 388 -32.37 8.55 -10.51
C LEU A 388 -33.63 9.38 -10.19
N TRP A 389 -33.78 9.81 -8.94
CA TRP A 389 -34.90 10.65 -8.50
C TRP A 389 -34.92 12.00 -9.22
N ASP A 390 -33.78 12.68 -9.30
CA ASP A 390 -33.68 13.99 -9.94
C ASP A 390 -33.94 13.89 -11.46
N ASN A 391 -33.47 12.82 -12.12
CA ASN A 391 -33.76 12.52 -13.52
C ASN A 391 -35.26 12.22 -13.78
N LYS A 392 -35.94 11.55 -12.85
CA LYS A 392 -37.39 11.30 -12.97
C LYS A 392 -38.18 12.60 -12.82
N LYS A 393 -37.73 13.51 -11.93
CA LYS A 393 -38.34 14.83 -11.76
C LYS A 393 -38.18 15.68 -13.03
N SER A 394 -36.99 15.77 -13.62
CA SER A 394 -36.78 16.55 -14.85
C SER A 394 -37.67 16.06 -16.01
N ARG A 395 -37.76 14.74 -16.23
CA ARG A 395 -38.63 14.15 -17.26
C ARG A 395 -40.12 14.38 -17.05
N LYS A 396 -40.60 14.49 -15.80
CA LYS A 396 -42.01 14.83 -15.50
C LYS A 396 -42.33 16.29 -15.81
N TRP A 397 -41.35 17.19 -15.67
CA TRP A 397 -41.53 18.62 -15.92
C TRP A 397 -41.33 18.99 -17.39
N SER A 398 -40.60 18.21 -18.19
CA SER A 398 -40.49 18.41 -19.64
C SER A 398 -41.69 17.86 -20.43
N LYS A 399 -42.61 17.15 -19.78
CA LYS A 399 -43.83 16.58 -20.38
C LYS A 399 -45.10 17.37 -20.02
N LYS A 400 -44.99 18.39 -19.16
CA LYS A 400 -46.01 19.40 -18.90
C LYS A 400 -45.58 20.67 -19.59
#